data_AF-A0AA36CSL8-F1
#
_entry.id   AF-A0AA36CSL8-F1
#
_cell.length_a   1.000
_cell.length_b   1.000
_cell.length_c   1.000
_cell.angle_alpha   90.00
_cell.angle_beta   90.00
_cell.angle_gamma   90.00
#
_symmetry.space_group_name_H-M   'P 1'
#
loop_
_entity.id
_entity.type
_entity.pdbx_description
1 polymer ?
#
loop_
_entity_poly.entity_id
_entity_poly.type
_entity_poly.pdbx_seq_one_letter_code
_entity_poly.pdbx_strand_id
1 'polypeptide(L)'
;MSLTALRASLAGVVRRTTCAVATSSSRAFATEANPDDYGHYPDPIEHATGREKKMLLARLAGDDRYEPKVYYRGEYSTKEAPNLVPSHFEDRMMGCMCEPDSGHVNFMVVRKGEPKRCTCGHWFKAIDTDPESV
;
A
#
# COMPACT_ATOMS: atom_id res chain seq x y z
N MET A 1 -53.32 92.40 -15.10
CA MET A 1 -54.34 91.37 -15.40
C MET A 1 -53.64 90.04 -15.29
N SER A 2 -53.64 89.46 -14.09
CA SER A 2 -54.59 88.44 -13.65
C SER A 2 -54.47 87.14 -14.46
N LEU A 3 -53.90 86.10 -13.86
CA LEU A 3 -54.66 84.91 -13.45
C LEU A 3 -53.69 83.79 -13.04
N THR A 4 -53.78 83.43 -11.77
CA THR A 4 -53.36 82.15 -11.21
C THR A 4 -54.00 80.99 -11.97
N ALA A 5 -53.20 80.00 -12.37
CA ALA A 5 -53.70 78.70 -12.83
C ALA A 5 -53.15 77.59 -11.93
N LEU A 6 -54.02 77.10 -11.05
CA LEU A 6 -53.88 75.87 -10.29
C LEU A 6 -53.77 74.70 -11.29
N ARG A 7 -52.75 73.84 -11.20
CA ARG A 7 -52.77 72.54 -11.85
C ARG A 7 -52.36 71.44 -10.88
N ALA A 8 -53.27 70.49 -10.75
CA ALA A 8 -53.29 69.38 -9.82
C ALA A 8 -52.10 68.43 -10.02
N SER A 9 -51.54 67.97 -8.90
CA SER A 9 -50.56 66.89 -8.86
C SER A 9 -51.31 65.55 -8.94
N LEU A 10 -51.08 64.79 -10.00
CA LEU A 10 -51.51 63.40 -10.13
C LEU A 10 -50.26 62.53 -10.10
N ALA A 11 -50.05 61.82 -8.99
CA ALA A 11 -49.00 60.83 -8.86
C ALA A 11 -49.31 59.63 -9.77
N GLY A 12 -48.63 59.56 -10.92
CA GLY A 12 -48.67 58.40 -11.80
C GLY A 12 -47.82 57.26 -11.22
N VAL A 13 -48.46 56.18 -10.78
CA VAL A 13 -47.77 54.93 -10.42
C VAL A 13 -47.22 54.30 -11.70
N VAL A 14 -45.92 54.46 -11.95
CA VAL A 14 -45.23 53.75 -13.02
C VAL A 14 -45.02 52.31 -12.58
N ARG A 15 -45.81 51.40 -13.15
CA ARG A 15 -45.69 49.95 -12.94
C ARG A 15 -44.37 49.49 -13.59
N ARG A 16 -43.31 49.35 -12.80
CA ARG A 16 -42.05 48.72 -13.26
C ARG A 16 -42.37 47.27 -13.66
N THR A 17 -42.39 47.00 -14.96
CA THR A 17 -42.33 45.64 -15.49
C THR A 17 -40.95 45.08 -15.17
N THR A 18 -40.84 44.29 -14.11
CA THR A 18 -39.66 43.43 -13.92
C THR A 18 -39.76 42.30 -14.93
N CYS A 19 -39.04 42.42 -16.04
CA CYS A 19 -38.78 41.32 -16.94
C CYS A 19 -37.92 40.32 -16.16
N ALA A 20 -38.52 39.27 -15.60
CA ALA A 20 -37.75 38.16 -15.05
C ALA A 20 -37.08 37.45 -16.24
N VAL A 21 -35.80 37.74 -16.48
CA VAL A 21 -34.99 36.96 -17.41
C VAL A 21 -34.80 35.60 -16.78
N ALA A 22 -35.63 34.63 -17.18
CA ALA A 22 -35.42 33.24 -16.86
C ALA A 22 -34.18 32.76 -17.63
N THR A 23 -32.99 32.93 -17.03
CA THR A 23 -31.79 32.24 -17.50
C THR A 23 -32.00 30.76 -17.19
N SER A 24 -32.45 29.97 -18.17
CA SER A 24 -32.38 28.52 -18.05
C SER A 24 -30.90 28.14 -18.07
N SER A 25 -30.28 28.01 -16.91
CA SER A 25 -28.95 27.42 -16.82
C SER A 25 -29.09 25.94 -17.15
N SER A 26 -28.90 25.55 -18.41
CA SER A 26 -28.55 24.17 -18.70
C SER A 26 -27.20 23.94 -18.02
N ARG A 27 -27.16 23.06 -17.02
CA ARG A 27 -25.88 22.56 -16.54
C ARG A 27 -25.28 21.81 -17.72
N ALA A 28 -24.14 22.28 -18.23
CA ALA A 28 -23.41 21.52 -19.24
C ALA A 28 -23.14 20.13 -18.67
N PHE A 29 -23.36 19.09 -19.46
CA PHE A 29 -22.90 17.75 -19.11
C PHE A 29 -21.39 17.80 -18.83
N ALA A 30 -20.90 16.99 -17.90
CA ALA A 30 -19.47 16.86 -17.68
C ALA A 30 -18.82 16.48 -19.02
N THR A 31 -17.84 17.27 -19.47
CA THR A 31 -17.01 16.92 -20.62
C THR A 31 -16.37 15.56 -20.38
N GLU A 32 -16.30 14.72 -21.41
CA GLU A 32 -15.55 13.48 -21.34
C GLU A 32 -14.12 13.80 -20.92
N ALA A 33 -13.60 13.02 -19.98
CA ALA A 33 -12.30 13.30 -19.43
C ALA A 33 -11.24 12.95 -20.46
N ASN A 34 -10.47 13.93 -20.94
CA ASN A 34 -9.40 13.69 -21.89
C ASN A 34 -8.25 12.96 -21.15
N PRO A 35 -7.81 11.77 -21.60
CA PRO A 35 -6.66 11.09 -21.00
C PRO A 35 -5.40 11.96 -20.91
N ASP A 36 -5.22 12.89 -21.86
CA ASP A 36 -4.08 13.82 -21.88
C ASP A 36 -4.13 14.87 -20.75
N ASP A 37 -5.32 15.17 -20.21
CA ASP A 37 -5.50 16.12 -19.10
C ASP A 37 -4.99 15.54 -17.76
N TYR A 38 -4.86 14.21 -17.66
CA TYR A 38 -4.41 13.53 -16.44
C TYR A 38 -2.90 13.35 -16.36
N GLY A 39 -2.16 13.67 -17.42
CA GLY A 39 -0.71 13.53 -17.49
C GLY A 39 -0.22 12.07 -17.44
N HIS A 40 1.10 11.90 -17.46
CA HIS A 40 1.73 10.59 -17.37
C HIS A 40 1.63 10.03 -15.94
N TYR A 41 1.02 8.85 -15.79
CA TYR A 41 1.01 8.14 -14.51
C TYR A 41 2.41 7.56 -14.25
N PRO A 42 3.06 7.89 -13.12
CA PRO A 42 4.41 7.42 -12.86
C PRO A 42 4.41 5.90 -12.70
N ASP A 43 5.46 5.25 -13.22
CA ASP A 43 5.63 3.82 -13.01
C ASP A 43 5.71 3.50 -11.52
N PRO A 44 5.18 2.35 -11.06
CA PRO A 44 5.21 1.98 -9.65
C PRO A 44 6.61 2.00 -9.04
N ILE A 45 7.66 1.72 -9.82
CA ILE A 45 9.07 1.75 -9.38
C ILE A 45 9.58 3.19 -9.18
N GLU A 46 9.12 4.12 -10.01
CA GLU A 46 9.50 5.53 -9.93
C GLU A 46 8.81 6.22 -8.75
N HIS A 47 7.54 5.88 -8.54
CA HIS A 47 6.72 6.42 -7.45
C HIS A 47 7.07 5.82 -6.08
N ALA A 48 7.42 4.53 -6.03
CA ALA A 48 7.76 3.86 -4.77
C ALA A 48 9.00 4.48 -4.11
N THR A 49 8.98 4.54 -2.77
CA THR A 49 10.11 5.04 -1.97
C THR A 49 10.44 4.10 -0.82
N GLY A 50 11.62 4.26 -0.22
CA GLY A 50 12.03 3.49 0.95
C GLY A 50 12.11 1.98 0.69
N ARG A 51 11.51 1.18 1.59
CA ARG A 51 11.57 -0.29 1.54
C ARG A 51 10.79 -0.86 0.36
N GLU A 52 9.66 -0.24 -0.01
CA GLU A 52 8.85 -0.67 -1.15
C GLU A 52 9.67 -0.64 -2.45
N LYS A 53 10.40 0.46 -2.69
CA LYS A 53 11.29 0.58 -3.85
C LYS A 53 12.37 -0.50 -3.85
N LYS A 54 13.00 -0.78 -2.70
CA LYS A 54 14.01 -1.84 -2.57
C LYS A 54 13.44 -3.22 -2.90
N MET A 55 12.25 -3.52 -2.41
CA MET A 55 11.56 -4.79 -2.68
C MET A 55 11.21 -4.93 -4.16
N LEU A 56 10.71 -3.86 -4.80
CA LEU A 56 10.40 -3.87 -6.23
C LEU A 56 11.67 -4.08 -7.06
N LEU A 57 12.75 -3.35 -6.78
CA LEU A 57 14.03 -3.52 -7.49
C LEU A 57 14.62 -4.91 -7.32
N ALA A 58 14.57 -5.48 -6.11
CA ALA A 58 15.00 -6.84 -5.84
C ALA A 58 14.19 -7.86 -6.65
N ARG A 59 12.85 -7.72 -6.66
CA ARG A 59 11.96 -8.58 -7.43
C ARG A 59 12.23 -8.50 -8.94
N LEU A 60 12.51 -7.31 -9.47
CA LEU A 60 12.92 -7.15 -10.87
C LEU A 60 14.28 -7.79 -11.17
N ALA A 61 15.21 -7.76 -10.21
CA ALA A 61 16.50 -8.44 -10.31
C ALA A 61 16.41 -9.97 -10.14
N GLY A 62 15.23 -10.51 -9.81
CA GLY A 62 15.03 -11.92 -9.49
C GLY A 62 15.54 -12.31 -8.09
N ASP A 63 15.76 -11.34 -7.22
CA ASP A 63 16.17 -11.53 -5.83
C ASP A 63 14.94 -11.65 -4.92
N ASP A 64 14.85 -12.77 -4.21
CA ASP A 64 13.73 -13.20 -3.38
C ASP A 64 13.97 -12.98 -1.87
N ARG A 65 14.98 -12.19 -1.49
CA ARG A 65 15.36 -11.92 -0.09
C ARG A 65 14.26 -11.28 0.77
N TYR A 66 13.38 -10.48 0.17
CA TYR A 66 12.29 -9.80 0.88
C TYR A 66 10.97 -10.61 0.88
N GLU A 67 10.92 -11.74 0.18
CA GLU A 67 9.70 -12.53 0.05
C GLU A 67 9.56 -13.55 1.22
N PRO A 68 8.33 -13.80 1.71
CA PRO A 68 8.11 -14.83 2.72
C PRO A 68 8.41 -16.23 2.14
N LYS A 69 9.53 -16.84 2.57
CA LYS A 69 9.89 -18.20 2.15
C LYS A 69 9.43 -19.25 3.14
N VAL A 70 8.80 -20.29 2.62
CA VAL A 70 8.58 -21.55 3.35
C VAL A 70 9.83 -22.42 3.15
N TYR A 71 10.57 -22.67 4.22
CA TYR A 71 11.73 -23.55 4.19
C TYR A 71 11.29 -24.98 4.41
N TYR A 72 11.48 -25.83 3.41
CA TYR A 72 11.29 -27.26 3.58
C TYR A 72 12.44 -27.85 4.38
N ARG A 73 12.10 -28.75 5.29
CA ARG A 73 13.07 -29.52 6.07
C ARG A 73 13.71 -30.57 5.16
N GLY A 74 15.02 -30.76 5.27
CA GLY A 74 15.70 -31.86 4.60
C GLY A 74 15.20 -33.22 5.10
N GLU A 75 15.22 -34.24 4.25
CA GLU A 75 14.80 -35.62 4.58
C GLU A 75 15.57 -36.16 5.80
N TYR A 76 16.87 -35.86 5.87
CA TYR A 76 17.75 -36.22 6.95
C TYR A 76 18.57 -35.01 7.38
N SER A 77 18.66 -34.77 8.69
CA SER A 77 19.52 -33.72 9.25
C SER A 77 20.27 -34.26 10.46
N THR A 78 21.57 -34.01 10.51
CA THR A 78 22.43 -34.37 11.66
C THR A 78 22.90 -33.11 12.37
N LYS A 79 23.65 -33.27 13.47
CA LYS A 79 24.21 -32.12 14.19
C LYS A 79 25.26 -31.39 13.35
N GLU A 80 25.99 -32.14 12.52
CA GLU A 80 27.03 -31.65 11.61
C GLU A 80 26.42 -31.04 10.34
N ALA A 81 25.30 -31.60 9.86
CA ALA A 81 24.52 -31.12 8.72
C ALA A 81 23.09 -30.70 9.15
N PRO A 82 22.94 -29.58 9.86
CA PRO A 82 21.63 -29.07 10.30
C PRO A 82 20.91 -28.34 9.15
N ASN A 83 19.60 -28.17 9.29
CA ASN A 83 18.81 -27.29 8.44
C ASN A 83 19.19 -25.83 8.73
N LEU A 84 19.59 -25.10 7.69
CA LEU A 84 20.05 -23.73 7.81
C LEU A 84 18.87 -22.76 7.80
N VAL A 85 18.81 -21.89 8.80
CA VAL A 85 17.75 -20.91 8.96
C VAL A 85 18.37 -19.51 8.84
N PRO A 86 18.04 -18.73 7.79
CA PRO A 86 18.62 -17.40 7.61
C PRO A 86 18.16 -16.43 8.70
N SER A 87 19.05 -15.66 9.33
CA SER A 87 18.70 -14.70 10.37
C SER A 87 19.55 -13.45 10.29
N HIS A 88 18.90 -12.30 10.37
CA HIS A 88 19.60 -11.01 10.53
C HIS A 88 20.18 -10.85 11.95
N PHE A 89 19.48 -11.37 12.96
CA PHE A 89 19.89 -11.29 14.37
C PHE A 89 20.62 -12.55 14.83
N GLU A 90 21.28 -12.50 15.98
CA GLU A 90 21.98 -13.65 16.59
C GLU A 90 21.03 -14.84 16.84
N ASP A 91 19.78 -14.55 17.21
CA ASP A 91 18.75 -15.52 17.53
C ASP A 91 17.55 -15.36 16.59
N ARG A 92 16.93 -16.48 16.20
CA ARG A 92 15.70 -16.50 15.41
C ARG A 92 14.70 -17.48 16.01
N MET A 93 13.45 -17.05 16.17
CA MET A 93 12.34 -17.96 16.48
C MET A 93 11.96 -18.74 15.21
N MET A 94 11.87 -20.05 15.33
CA MET A 94 11.51 -20.96 14.24
C MET A 94 10.44 -21.94 14.71
N GLY A 95 9.46 -22.21 13.85
CA GLY A 95 8.41 -23.21 14.08
C GLY A 95 8.66 -24.45 13.21
N CYS A 96 8.86 -25.60 13.83
CA CYS A 96 9.00 -26.88 13.13
C CYS A 96 7.66 -27.62 13.13
N MET A 97 7.07 -27.77 11.95
CA MET A 97 5.96 -28.68 11.72
C MET A 97 6.53 -30.11 11.66
N CYS A 98 6.34 -30.87 12.74
CA CYS A 98 7.00 -32.17 12.89
C CYS A 98 6.40 -33.21 11.96
N GLU A 99 5.08 -33.25 11.92
CA GLU A 99 4.26 -34.09 11.05
C GLU A 99 3.48 -33.17 10.11
N PRO A 100 3.44 -33.48 8.79
CA PRO A 100 2.82 -32.61 7.79
C PRO A 100 1.31 -32.44 7.98
N ASP A 101 0.64 -33.46 8.54
CA ASP A 101 -0.81 -33.47 8.76
C ASP A 101 -1.20 -32.93 10.15
N SER A 102 -0.22 -32.62 11.01
CA SER A 102 -0.48 -32.12 12.36
C SER A 102 -0.64 -30.59 12.36
N GLY A 103 -1.66 -30.09 13.07
CA GLY A 103 -1.81 -28.65 13.35
C GLY A 103 -0.88 -28.13 14.45
N HIS A 104 0.04 -28.96 14.96
CA HIS A 104 0.90 -28.64 16.08
C HIS A 104 2.28 -28.21 15.61
N VAL A 105 2.62 -26.95 15.88
CA VAL A 105 3.92 -26.37 15.55
C VAL A 105 4.78 -26.31 16.80
N ASN A 106 5.97 -26.92 16.73
CA ASN A 106 6.97 -26.82 17.80
C ASN A 106 7.83 -25.57 17.59
N PHE A 107 7.60 -24.55 18.40
CA PHE A 107 8.37 -23.32 18.37
C PHE A 107 9.64 -23.44 19.20
N MET A 108 10.77 -23.01 18.63
CA MET A 108 12.06 -22.98 19.32
C MET A 108 12.88 -21.79 18.83
N VAL A 109 13.68 -21.23 19.72
CA VAL A 109 14.70 -20.23 19.36
C VAL A 109 15.97 -20.97 18.92
N VAL A 110 16.50 -20.63 17.75
CA VAL A 110 17.79 -21.10 17.21
C VAL A 110 18.79 -19.95 17.20
N ARG A 111 20.05 -20.24 17.57
CA ARG A 111 21.13 -19.26 17.68
C ARG A 111 22.17 -19.46 16.58
N LYS A 112 22.87 -18.39 16.19
CA LYS A 112 24.03 -18.49 15.28
C LYS A 112 25.16 -19.27 15.96
N GLY A 113 25.83 -20.13 15.19
CA GLY A 113 26.93 -20.97 15.69
C GLY A 113 26.49 -22.29 16.33
N GLU A 114 25.47 -22.29 17.19
CA GLU A 114 25.03 -23.49 17.92
C GLU A 114 23.79 -24.15 17.26
N PRO A 115 23.91 -25.38 16.73
CA PRO A 115 22.77 -26.11 16.20
C PRO A 115 21.86 -26.62 17.32
N LYS A 116 20.55 -26.49 17.15
CA LYS A 116 19.53 -26.95 18.09
C LYS A 116 18.69 -28.07 17.50
N ARG A 117 18.33 -29.04 18.33
CA ARG A 117 17.51 -30.19 17.96
C ARG A 117 16.04 -29.98 18.31
N CYS A 118 15.15 -30.30 17.39
CA CYS A 118 13.70 -30.36 17.62
C CYS A 118 13.28 -31.69 18.24
N THR A 119 12.09 -31.77 18.83
CA THR A 119 11.48 -33.00 19.35
C THR A 119 11.36 -34.11 18.30
N CYS A 120 11.14 -33.77 17.03
CA CYS A 120 11.12 -34.73 15.92
C CYS A 120 12.50 -35.30 15.56
N GLY A 121 13.57 -34.79 16.16
CA GLY A 121 14.93 -35.27 15.96
C GLY A 121 15.76 -34.49 14.94
N HIS A 122 15.14 -33.62 14.14
CA HIS A 122 15.84 -32.79 13.18
C HIS A 122 16.62 -31.66 13.84
N TRP A 123 17.73 -31.27 13.20
CA TRP A 123 18.64 -30.23 13.65
C TRP A 123 18.48 -28.96 12.82
N PHE A 124 18.64 -27.81 13.48
CA PHE A 124 18.49 -26.50 12.88
C PHE A 124 19.59 -25.57 13.38
N LYS A 125 20.11 -24.70 12.51
CA LYS A 125 21.15 -23.72 12.85
C LYS A 125 20.86 -22.39 12.18
N ALA A 126 20.96 -21.29 12.92
CA ALA A 126 20.84 -19.97 12.32
C ALA A 126 22.12 -19.60 11.56
N ILE A 127 21.96 -19.02 10.37
CA ILE A 127 23.05 -18.47 9.55
C ILE A 127 22.83 -16.97 9.35
N ASP A 128 23.89 -16.24 9.06
CA ASP A 128 23.80 -14.84 8.68
C ASP A 128 23.12 -14.70 7.31
N THR A 129 22.08 -13.87 7.26
CA THR A 129 21.52 -13.35 6.01
C THR A 129 22.27 -12.10 5.60
N ASP A 130 22.22 -11.76 4.31
CA ASP A 130 22.76 -10.51 3.80
C ASP A 130 22.30 -9.28 4.61
N PRO A 131 23.21 -8.37 5.01
CA PRO A 131 22.90 -7.27 5.91
C PRO A 131 21.94 -6.23 5.31
N GLU A 132 21.82 -6.16 3.99
CA GLU A 132 20.97 -5.17 3.29
C GLU A 132 19.49 -5.56 3.17
N SER A 133 19.11 -6.79 3.53
CA SER A 133 17.71 -7.24 3.43
C SER A 133 16.85 -6.92 4.67
N VAL A 134 17.30 -5.99 5.50
CA VAL A 134 16.55 -5.41 6.63
C VAL A 134 15.77 -4.17 6.21
#